data_AF-A0A644SPJ5-F1
#
_entry.id   AF-A0A644SPJ5-F1
#
_cell.length_a   1.000
_cell.length_b   1.000
_cell.length_c   1.000
_cell.angle_alpha   90.00
_cell.angle_beta   90.00
_cell.angle_gamma   90.00
#
_symmetry.space_group_name_H-M   'P 1'
#
loop_
_entity.id
_entity.type
_entity.pdbx_description
1 polymer ?
#
loop_
_entity_poly.entity_id
_entity_poly.type
_entity_poly.pdbx_seq_one_letter_code
_entity_poly.pdbx_strand_id
1 'polypeptide(L)'
;MKNFDTSKVNYKKKGRISTVIVFVVQKDGSLADFSVSGENKQFNKEALNAIKKVDVKWSPALINNLPARQRFKVPLYLTFD
;
A
#
# COMPACT_ATOMS: atom_id res chain seq x y z
N MET A 1 10.16 4.84 -8.47
CA MET A 1 9.28 3.69 -8.17
C MET A 1 10.05 2.38 -8.38
N LYS A 2 10.92 1.95 -7.45
CA LYS A 2 11.68 0.69 -7.61
C LYS A 2 10.93 -0.57 -7.15
N ASN A 3 9.84 -0.41 -6.39
CA ASN A 3 9.17 -1.53 -5.70
C ASN A 3 7.86 -1.99 -6.33
N PHE A 4 7.40 -1.34 -7.41
CA PHE A 4 6.14 -1.65 -8.08
C PHE A 4 6.43 -2.10 -9.52
N ASP A 5 6.01 -3.31 -9.86
CA ASP A 5 6.27 -3.95 -11.15
C ASP A 5 5.02 -3.87 -12.04
N THR A 6 5.00 -2.88 -12.95
CA THR A 6 3.87 -2.65 -13.87
C THR A 6 3.71 -3.76 -14.91
N SER A 7 4.78 -4.51 -15.22
CA SER A 7 4.73 -5.62 -16.20
C SER A 7 3.83 -6.78 -15.71
N LYS A 8 3.69 -6.89 -14.40
CA LYS A 8 2.81 -7.84 -13.73
C LYS A 8 1.38 -7.35 -13.64
N VAL A 9 0.95 -6.30 -14.32
CA VAL A 9 -0.46 -5.90 -14.36
C VAL A 9 -0.96 -6.01 -15.79
N ASN A 10 -1.71 -7.07 -16.08
CA ASN A 10 -2.29 -7.29 -17.41
C ASN A 10 -3.57 -6.45 -17.55
N TYR A 11 -3.41 -5.19 -17.95
CA TYR A 11 -4.52 -4.29 -18.22
C TYR A 11 -4.52 -3.89 -19.71
N LYS A 12 -5.43 -4.49 -20.48
CA LYS A 12 -5.49 -4.38 -21.95
C LYS A 12 -6.38 -3.24 -22.46
N LYS A 13 -6.97 -2.46 -21.56
CA LYS A 13 -7.88 -1.35 -21.91
C LYS A 13 -7.21 -0.02 -21.60
N LYS A 14 -7.50 1.01 -22.38
CA LYS A 14 -7.22 2.39 -21.96
C LYS A 14 -8.09 2.71 -20.76
N GLY A 15 -7.54 3.41 -19.77
CA GLY A 15 -8.29 3.82 -18.59
C GLY A 15 -7.51 3.71 -17.30
N ARG A 16 -8.24 3.80 -16.19
CA ARG A 16 -7.69 3.88 -14.85
C ARG A 16 -8.09 2.67 -14.02
N ILE A 17 -7.13 2.05 -13.36
CA ILE A 17 -7.40 1.10 -12.27
C ILE A 17 -7.04 1.75 -10.95
N SER A 18 -7.81 1.42 -9.91
CA SER A 18 -7.60 1.95 -8.58
C SER A 18 -7.58 0.83 -7.54
N THR A 19 -6.85 1.08 -6.47
CA THR A 19 -6.78 0.21 -5.29
C THR A 19 -6.57 1.07 -4.06
N VAL A 20 -7.06 0.60 -2.92
CA VAL A 20 -6.85 1.24 -1.62
C VAL A 20 -6.21 0.21 -0.72
N ILE A 21 -5.06 0.58 -0.15
CA ILE A 21 -4.36 -0.23 0.83
C ILE A 21 -4.58 0.37 2.22
N VAL A 22 -4.99 -0.46 3.16
CA VAL A 22 -5.11 -0.11 4.58
C VAL A 22 -4.13 -0.98 5.34
N PHE A 23 -3.38 -0.40 6.27
CA PHE A 23 -2.49 -1.13 7.17
C PHE A 23 -2.32 -0.36 8.48
N VAL A 24 -1.74 -1.01 9.48
CA VAL A 24 -1.44 -0.41 10.78
C VAL A 24 0.07 -0.38 11.00
N VAL A 25 0.60 0.80 11.31
CA VAL A 25 1.94 0.96 11.86
C VAL A 25 1.87 0.70 13.36
N GLN A 26 2.62 -0.30 13.80
CA GLN A 26 2.75 -0.71 15.20
C GLN A 26 3.68 0.24 15.97
N LYS A 27 3.68 0.14 17.30
CA LYS A 27 4.51 1.00 18.19
C LYS A 27 6.01 0.83 17.97
N ASP A 28 6.45 -0.31 17.43
CA ASP A 28 7.84 -0.62 17.10
C ASP A 28 8.23 -0.21 15.67
N GLY A 29 7.27 0.33 14.90
CA GLY A 29 7.44 0.69 13.49
C GLY A 29 7.20 -0.46 12.50
N SER A 30 6.81 -1.65 12.97
CA SER A 30 6.41 -2.75 12.09
C SER A 30 5.03 -2.50 11.48
N LEU A 31 4.76 -3.15 10.34
CA LEU A 31 3.48 -3.03 9.64
C LEU A 31 2.62 -4.29 9.87
N ALA A 32 1.33 -4.10 10.15
CA ALA A 32 0.37 -5.18 10.35
C ALA A 32 -1.01 -4.85 9.76
N ASP A 33 -1.95 -5.78 9.87
CA ASP A 33 -3.38 -5.60 9.55
C ASP A 33 -3.63 -5.06 8.13
N PHE A 34 -2.92 -5.63 7.16
CA PHE A 34 -3.07 -5.25 5.75
C PHE A 34 -4.42 -5.65 5.18
N SER A 35 -5.08 -4.71 4.51
CA SER A 35 -6.27 -4.93 3.71
C SER A 35 -6.12 -4.17 2.39
N VAL A 36 -6.56 -4.79 1.30
CA VAL A 36 -6.50 -4.20 -0.05
C VAL A 36 -7.85 -4.34 -0.72
N SER A 37 -8.36 -3.23 -1.25
CA SER A 37 -9.62 -3.18 -1.98
C SER A 37 -9.46 -2.48 -3.33
N GLY A 38 -9.90 -3.14 -4.39
CA GLY A 38 -9.82 -2.64 -5.76
C GLY A 38 -10.34 -3.70 -6.73
N GLU A 39 -10.83 -3.30 -7.89
CA GLU A 39 -11.45 -4.21 -8.86
C GLU A 39 -10.43 -5.16 -9.50
N ASN A 40 -9.19 -4.72 -9.67
CA ASN A 40 -8.14 -5.50 -10.32
C ASN A 40 -7.31 -6.29 -9.29
N LYS A 41 -7.53 -7.60 -9.21
CA LYS A 41 -6.83 -8.51 -8.27
C LYS A 41 -5.30 -8.51 -8.45
N GLN A 42 -4.83 -8.39 -9.69
CA GLN A 42 -3.40 -8.41 -9.99
C GLN A 42 -2.72 -7.11 -9.51
N PHE A 43 -3.38 -5.97 -9.75
CA PHE A 43 -2.97 -4.68 -9.23
C PHE A 43 -2.97 -4.64 -7.70
N ASN A 44 -4.02 -5.17 -7.07
CA ASN A 44 -4.11 -5.28 -5.61
C ASN A 44 -2.92 -6.05 -5.02
N LYS A 45 -2.57 -7.20 -5.63
CA LYS A 45 -1.45 -8.04 -5.19
C LYS A 45 -0.12 -7.31 -5.30
N GLU A 46 0.15 -6.67 -6.44
CA GLU A 46 1.41 -5.94 -6.63
C GLU A 46 1.49 -4.67 -5.78
N ALA A 47 0.38 -3.98 -5.56
CA ALA A 47 0.33 -2.81 -4.69
C ALA A 47 0.62 -3.21 -3.22
N LEU A 48 0.09 -4.34 -2.75
CA LEU A 48 0.44 -4.91 -1.44
C LEU A 48 1.93 -5.28 -1.36
N ASN A 49 2.47 -5.94 -2.38
CA ASN A 49 3.88 -6.32 -2.43
C ASN A 49 4.79 -5.09 -2.41
N ALA A 50 4.42 -4.02 -3.11
CA ALA A 50 5.19 -2.79 -3.16
C ALA A 50 5.30 -2.14 -1.78
N ILE A 51 4.22 -2.07 -1.00
CA ILE A 51 4.26 -1.55 0.38
C ILE A 51 5.13 -2.42 1.28
N LYS A 52 5.02 -3.75 1.18
CA LYS A 52 5.84 -4.67 1.99
C LYS A 52 7.34 -4.60 1.68
N LYS A 53 7.71 -4.15 0.48
CA LYS A 53 9.10 -3.97 0.03
C LYS A 53 9.67 -2.59 0.32
N VAL A 54 8.89 -1.68 0.93
CA VAL A 54 9.42 -0.39 1.36
C VAL A 54 10.38 -0.64 2.52
N ASP A 55 11.67 -0.55 2.23
CA ASP A 55 12.77 -0.83 3.17
C ASP A 55 13.04 0.37 4.11
N VAL A 56 12.01 1.18 4.36
CA VAL A 56 12.07 2.32 5.26
C VAL A 56 11.38 1.93 6.56
N LYS A 57 12.07 2.16 7.68
CA LYS A 57 11.47 1.98 9.00
C LYS A 57 10.35 3.01 9.19
N TRP A 58 9.12 2.54 9.40
CA TRP A 58 7.98 3.42 9.63
C TRP A 58 8.02 3.94 11.07
N SER A 59 7.82 5.24 11.25
CA SER A 59 7.68 5.82 12.59
C SER A 59 6.24 5.68 13.08
N PRO A 60 6.01 5.22 14.32
CA PRO A 60 4.67 5.22 14.91
C PRO A 60 4.18 6.65 15.15
N ALA A 61 2.87 6.79 15.33
CA ALA A 61 2.32 8.02 15.88
C ALA A 61 2.75 8.20 17.34
N LEU A 62 2.82 9.45 17.80
CA LEU A 62 3.01 9.79 19.20
C LEU A 62 1.73 10.43 19.74
N ILE A 63 1.21 9.90 20.85
CA ILE A 63 0.13 10.50 21.63
C ILE A 63 0.68 10.74 23.02
N ASN A 64 0.72 11.99 23.46
CA ASN A 64 1.36 12.39 24.74
C ASN A 64 2.81 11.87 24.86
N ASN A 65 3.60 11.99 23.79
CA ASN A 65 4.97 11.46 23.67
C ASN A 65 5.11 9.93 23.82
N LEU A 66 4.01 9.17 23.82
CA LEU A 66 4.03 7.72 23.84
C LEU A 66 3.73 7.14 22.45
N PRO A 67 4.48 6.12 21.99
CA PRO A 67 4.18 5.41 20.75
C PRO A 67 2.77 4.82 20.75
N ALA A 68 2.02 5.14 19.70
CA ALA A 68 0.67 4.68 19.46
C ALA A 68 0.56 3.99 18.10
N ARG A 69 -0.30 2.97 18.02
CA ARG A 69 -0.64 2.31 16.76
C ARG A 69 -1.38 3.30 15.87
N GLN A 70 -1.04 3.33 14.59
CA GLN A 70 -1.68 4.23 13.62
C GLN A 70 -2.16 3.46 12.40
N ARG A 71 -3.43 3.66 12.03
CA ARG A 71 -4.00 3.12 10.79
C ARG A 71 -3.75 4.08 9.64
N PHE A 72 -3.15 3.58 8.56
CA PHE A 72 -2.97 4.29 7.30
C PHE A 72 -3.95 3.80 6.25
N LYS A 73 -4.42 4.72 5.40
CA LYS A 73 -5.22 4.44 4.21
C LYS A 73 -4.56 5.12 3.03
N VAL A 74 -4.09 4.32 2.07
CA VAL A 74 -3.33 4.80 0.90
C VAL A 74 -4.12 4.47 -0.36
N PRO A 75 -4.88 5.43 -0.92
CA PRO A 75 -5.50 5.27 -2.23
C PRO A 75 -4.44 5.43 -3.34
N LEU A 76 -4.40 4.48 -4.27
CA LEU A 76 -3.47 4.44 -5.39
C LEU A 76 -4.23 4.19 -6.69
N TYR A 77 -3.70 4.71 -7.79
CA TYR A 77 -4.22 4.43 -9.12
C TYR A 77 -3.11 4.37 -10.15
N LEU A 78 -3.37 3.63 -11.23
CA LEU A 78 -2.58 3.63 -12.45
C LEU A 78 -3.47 4.00 -13.62
N THR A 79 -2.93 4.81 -14.51
CA THR A 79 -3.56 5.18 -15.78
C THR A 79 -2.80 4.50 -16.90
N PHE A 80 -3.52 3.92 -17.85
CA PHE A 80 -2.98 3.29 -19.06
C PHE A 80 -3.50 4.06 -20.27
N ASP A 81 -2.57 4.63 -21.03
CA ASP A 81 -2.84 5.43 -22.23
C ASP A 81 -2.75 4.60 -23.51
#